data_AF-A0A1W9GQ82-F1
#
_entry.id   AF-A0A1W9GQ82-F1
#
_cell.length_a   1.000
_cell.length_b   1.000
_cell.length_c   1.000
_cell.angle_alpha   90.00
_cell.angle_beta   90.00
_cell.angle_gamma   90.00
#
_symmetry.space_group_name_H-M   'P 1'
#
loop_
_entity.id
_entity.type
_entity.pdbx_description
1 polymer ?
#
loop_
_entity_poly.entity_id
_entity_poly.type
_entity_poly.pdbx_seq_one_letter_code
_entity_poly.pdbx_strand_id
1 'polypeptide(L)'
;MPTQRTTRRAARTNRSRSGRSTGQRSTGRSRGSKPKHVKYSKWIDSPDDHEDRKGQSLATRNHEVIRQWAESRKARPSVVGDTEGRDGAGVLRIDFPGYGGKRLKKVEWKEWFDTFDKRKLVFLYQEHKRDGSTSTFFKLAA
;
A
#
# COMPACT_ATOMS: atom_id res chain seq x y z
N MET A 1 -65.86 44.18 -3.45
CA MET A 1 -64.97 43.98 -4.63
C MET A 1 -64.47 42.53 -4.62
N PRO A 2 -64.33 41.87 -5.78
CA PRO A 2 -64.65 40.46 -5.98
C PRO A 2 -63.45 39.50 -6.15
N THR A 3 -63.76 38.19 -6.13
CA THR A 3 -63.08 37.05 -6.81
C THR A 3 -61.67 36.68 -6.33
N GLN A 4 -61.36 35.41 -6.04
CA GLN A 4 -61.05 34.35 -7.01
C GLN A 4 -61.00 33.00 -6.23
N ARG A 5 -61.62 31.88 -6.63
CA ARG A 5 -61.40 30.97 -7.80
C ARG A 5 -60.74 29.65 -7.35
N THR A 6 -61.59 28.63 -7.20
CA THR A 6 -61.48 27.25 -7.73
C THR A 6 -60.10 26.61 -7.90
N THR A 7 -59.89 25.43 -7.31
CA THR A 7 -59.57 24.13 -7.97
C THR A 7 -59.27 23.06 -6.91
N ARG A 8 -60.06 21.98 -6.82
CA ARG A 8 -59.89 20.67 -7.48
C ARG A 8 -58.58 19.92 -7.13
N ARG A 9 -58.77 18.78 -6.44
CA ARG A 9 -58.50 17.40 -6.95
C ARG A 9 -57.45 16.55 -6.19
N ALA A 10 -58.01 15.44 -5.71
CA ALA A 10 -57.52 14.06 -5.68
C ALA A 10 -56.31 13.65 -4.82
N ALA A 11 -56.62 12.63 -4.02
CA ALA A 11 -55.73 11.60 -3.51
C ALA A 11 -54.76 11.05 -4.57
N ARG A 12 -53.56 10.67 -4.12
CA ARG A 12 -52.86 9.49 -4.60
C ARG A 12 -51.76 9.06 -3.63
N THR A 13 -51.90 7.81 -3.24
CA THR A 13 -50.92 6.95 -2.57
C THR A 13 -49.60 6.90 -3.34
N ASN A 14 -48.47 6.87 -2.63
CA ASN A 14 -47.30 6.19 -3.16
C ASN A 14 -46.56 5.44 -2.05
N ARG A 15 -46.89 4.15 -1.94
CA ARG A 15 -46.06 3.11 -1.32
C ARG A 15 -45.09 2.65 -2.41
N SER A 16 -43.79 2.84 -2.20
CA SER A 16 -42.72 2.20 -2.97
C SER A 16 -41.47 2.15 -2.09
N ARG A 17 -41.19 0.99 -1.49
CA ARG A 17 -40.21 -0.01 -1.97
C ARG A 17 -38.78 0.28 -1.50
N SER A 18 -38.40 -0.51 -0.49
CA SER A 18 -37.11 -1.20 -0.35
C SER A 18 -36.07 -0.93 -1.44
N GLY A 19 -34.93 -0.37 -1.01
CA GLY A 19 -33.69 -0.29 -1.78
C GLY A 19 -32.49 -0.34 -0.84
N ARG A 20 -32.02 -1.55 -0.56
CA ARG A 20 -30.70 -1.83 0.02
C ARG A 20 -29.64 -1.24 -0.91
N SER A 21 -28.83 -0.31 -0.43
CA SER A 21 -27.59 0.07 -1.09
C SER A 21 -26.50 0.25 -0.04
N THR A 22 -25.62 -0.76 -0.01
CA THR A 22 -24.33 -0.74 0.66
C THR A 22 -23.55 0.46 0.14
N GLY A 23 -23.45 1.51 0.95
CA GLY A 23 -22.61 2.67 0.67
C GLY A 23 -21.14 2.29 0.78
N GLN A 24 -20.53 1.96 -0.35
CA GLN A 24 -19.09 2.04 -0.54
C GLN A 24 -18.65 3.48 -0.23
N ARG A 25 -17.93 3.70 0.87
CA ARG A 25 -17.25 4.97 1.14
C ARG A 25 -16.08 5.13 0.17
N SER A 26 -16.35 5.93 -0.85
CA SER A 26 -15.51 6.99 -1.42
C SER A 26 -14.04 7.00 -0.97
N THR A 27 -13.14 6.50 -1.83
CA THR A 27 -11.75 6.97 -1.84
C THR A 27 -11.64 8.16 -2.80
N GLY A 28 -11.42 9.34 -2.22
CA GLY A 28 -11.25 10.59 -2.94
C GLY A 28 -10.04 10.54 -3.86
N ARG A 29 -10.29 10.86 -5.14
CA ARG A 29 -9.29 10.97 -6.19
C ARG A 29 -8.51 12.27 -6.03
N SER A 30 -7.41 12.25 -5.28
CA SER A 30 -6.45 13.36 -5.29
C SER A 30 -5.60 13.30 -6.55
N ARG A 31 -5.82 14.26 -7.46
CA ARG A 31 -5.08 14.43 -8.72
C ARG A 31 -3.75 15.10 -8.42
N GLY A 32 -2.70 14.31 -8.22
CA GLY A 32 -1.30 14.74 -8.25
C GLY A 32 -0.55 14.03 -9.38
N SER A 33 0.02 14.78 -10.32
CA SER A 33 0.79 14.25 -11.46
C SER A 33 1.97 13.39 -11.01
N LYS A 34 1.97 12.09 -11.32
CA LYS A 34 3.02 11.12 -10.94
C LYS A 34 4.16 11.03 -11.99
N PRO A 35 5.45 10.99 -11.57
CA PRO A 35 6.61 10.91 -12.47
C PRO A 35 6.75 9.57 -13.20
N LYS A 36 7.41 9.61 -14.37
CA LYS A 36 7.18 8.68 -15.48
C LYS A 36 7.77 7.25 -15.36
N HIS A 37 8.44 6.90 -14.26
CA HIS A 37 8.93 5.53 -14.01
C HIS A 37 8.56 4.94 -12.63
N VAL A 38 7.89 5.70 -11.76
CA VAL A 38 7.02 5.21 -10.68
C VAL A 38 5.56 5.14 -11.14
N LYS A 39 5.34 5.19 -12.47
CA LYS A 39 4.02 5.31 -13.11
C LYS A 39 3.06 4.16 -12.83
N TYR A 40 3.59 2.97 -12.52
CA TYR A 40 2.80 1.75 -12.37
C TYR A 40 2.70 1.26 -10.93
N SER A 41 3.48 1.83 -10.01
CA SER A 41 3.43 1.45 -8.60
C SER A 41 2.46 2.34 -7.84
N LYS A 42 1.57 1.72 -7.07
CA LYS A 42 0.72 2.45 -6.13
C LYS A 42 1.58 2.84 -4.92
N TRP A 43 1.53 4.12 -4.56
CA TRP A 43 2.15 4.58 -3.33
C TRP A 43 1.25 4.20 -2.17
N ILE A 44 1.84 3.62 -1.14
CA ILE A 44 1.19 3.13 0.06
C ILE A 44 1.80 3.87 1.24
N ASP A 45 1.00 4.70 1.88
CA ASP A 45 1.37 5.51 3.03
C ASP A 45 0.75 5.01 4.34
N SER A 46 -0.27 4.13 4.27
CA SER A 46 -0.89 3.49 5.43
C SER A 46 -0.72 1.96 5.39
N PRO A 47 -0.56 1.27 6.53
CA PRO A 47 -0.64 -0.20 6.59
C PRO A 47 -1.99 -0.78 6.16
N ASP A 48 -3.07 0.00 6.24
CA ASP A 48 -4.41 -0.40 5.79
C ASP A 48 -4.60 -0.30 4.27
N ASP A 49 -3.64 0.33 3.57
CA ASP A 49 -3.68 0.48 2.12
C ASP A 49 -3.03 -0.72 1.45
N HIS A 50 -3.80 -1.38 0.59
CA HIS A 50 -3.37 -2.59 -0.12
C HIS A 50 -3.36 -2.40 -1.64
N GLU A 51 -2.85 -3.40 -2.35
CA GLU A 51 -2.92 -3.45 -3.81
C GLU A 51 -4.37 -3.41 -4.33
N ASP A 52 -4.62 -2.63 -5.39
CA ASP A 52 -5.94 -2.58 -6.04
C ASP A 52 -6.21 -3.87 -6.83
N ARG A 53 -5.14 -4.54 -7.26
CA ARG A 53 -5.19 -5.82 -7.97
C ARG A 53 -3.98 -6.68 -7.65
N LYS A 54 -4.20 -7.99 -7.65
CA LYS A 54 -3.15 -9.00 -7.50
C LYS A 54 -2.03 -8.80 -8.53
N GLY A 55 -0.79 -8.91 -8.08
CA GLY A 55 0.37 -8.71 -8.95
C GLY A 55 0.74 -7.25 -9.21
N GLN A 56 0.09 -6.29 -8.54
CA GLN A 56 0.47 -4.88 -8.63
C GLN A 56 1.75 -4.63 -7.82
N SER A 57 2.63 -3.77 -8.35
CA SER A 57 3.78 -3.29 -7.59
C SER A 57 3.35 -2.12 -6.71
N LEU A 58 3.82 -2.12 -5.46
CA LEU A 58 3.57 -1.10 -4.46
C LEU A 58 4.89 -0.40 -4.11
N ALA A 59 4.78 0.85 -3.70
CA ALA A 59 5.91 1.67 -3.27
C ALA A 59 5.58 2.30 -1.92
N THR A 60 6.47 2.16 -0.95
CA THR A 60 6.30 2.81 0.35
C THR A 60 7.62 3.33 0.89
N ARG A 61 7.51 4.32 1.76
CA ARG A 61 8.56 4.78 2.67
C ARG A 61 8.12 4.67 4.13
N ASN A 62 6.90 4.22 4.38
CA ASN A 62 6.37 4.10 5.72
C ASN A 62 6.96 2.84 6.39
N HIS A 63 7.60 3.03 7.54
CA HIS A 63 8.23 1.96 8.30
C HIS A 63 7.23 0.90 8.78
N GLU A 64 6.03 1.32 9.18
CA GLU A 64 4.98 0.42 9.66
C GLU A 64 4.49 -0.51 8.55
N VAL A 65 4.31 0.02 7.33
CA VAL A 65 3.94 -0.77 6.14
C VAL A 65 4.98 -1.85 5.87
N ILE A 66 6.26 -1.47 5.88
CA ILE A 66 7.38 -2.40 5.63
C ILE A 66 7.43 -3.47 6.72
N ARG A 67 7.27 -3.06 7.98
CA ARG A 67 7.29 -3.94 9.14
C ARG A 67 6.17 -4.97 9.10
N GLN A 68 4.93 -4.53 8.92
CA GLN A 68 3.77 -5.43 8.83
C GLN A 68 3.89 -6.38 7.63
N TRP A 69 4.34 -5.88 6.48
CA TRP A 69 4.55 -6.71 5.30
C TRP A 69 5.57 -7.82 5.55
N ALA A 70 6.68 -7.50 6.22
CA ALA A 70 7.70 -8.47 6.59
C ALA A 70 7.21 -9.46 7.67
N GLU A 71 6.56 -8.97 8.73
CA GLU A 71 6.06 -9.79 9.85
C GLU A 71 4.99 -10.79 9.39
N SER A 72 4.07 -10.38 8.49
CA SER A 72 3.09 -11.27 7.85
C SER A 72 3.74 -12.46 7.14
N ARG A 73 4.97 -12.29 6.67
CA ARG A 73 5.78 -13.31 5.98
C ARG A 73 6.84 -13.95 6.90
N LYS A 74 6.76 -13.68 8.21
CA LYS A 74 7.75 -14.09 9.23
C LYS A 74 9.18 -13.68 8.89
N ALA A 75 9.32 -12.61 8.12
CA ALA A 75 10.58 -12.11 7.62
C ALA A 75 11.23 -11.15 8.63
N ARG A 76 12.56 -11.07 8.63
CA ARG A 76 13.34 -10.27 9.59
C ARG A 76 14.28 -9.30 8.88
N PRO A 77 14.49 -8.08 9.40
CA PRO A 77 15.44 -7.15 8.81
C PRO A 77 16.86 -7.72 8.90
N SER A 78 17.63 -7.59 7.82
CA SER A 78 19.00 -8.09 7.75
C SER A 78 19.85 -7.24 6.83
N VAL A 79 21.17 -7.29 6.99
CA VAL A 79 22.14 -6.59 6.14
C VAL A 79 23.17 -7.58 5.63
N VAL A 80 23.64 -7.37 4.40
CA VAL A 80 24.83 -8.09 3.91
C VAL A 80 26.05 -7.29 4.36
N GLY A 81 26.75 -7.80 5.38
CA GLY A 81 27.88 -7.12 6.01
C GLY A 81 29.10 -6.94 5.10
N ASP A 82 29.19 -7.72 4.02
CA ASP A 82 30.38 -7.74 3.15
C ASP A 82 30.21 -6.95 1.85
N THR A 83 29.12 -6.20 1.67
CA THR A 83 28.96 -5.38 0.46
C THR A 83 29.38 -3.95 0.74
N GLU A 84 30.69 -3.68 0.63
CA GLU A 84 31.21 -2.35 0.33
C GLU A 84 30.70 -1.94 -1.06
N GLY A 85 29.43 -1.56 -1.13
CA GLY A 85 28.99 -0.63 -2.17
C GLY A 85 29.62 0.73 -1.90
N ARG A 86 29.74 1.57 -2.93
CA ARG A 86 30.42 2.88 -2.96
C ARG A 86 30.04 3.87 -1.83
N ASP A 87 29.04 3.54 -1.00
CA ASP A 87 28.49 4.33 0.11
C ASP A 87 28.60 3.63 1.49
N GLY A 88 29.48 2.64 1.66
CA GLY A 88 29.99 2.14 2.95
C GLY A 88 29.02 1.41 3.91
N ALA A 89 27.71 1.49 3.72
CA ALA A 89 26.74 0.69 4.47
C ALA A 89 26.20 -0.45 3.59
N GLY A 90 26.26 -1.68 4.10
CA GLY A 90 25.88 -2.89 3.39
C GLY A 90 24.51 -2.85 2.70
N VAL A 91 24.27 -3.80 1.80
CA VAL A 91 22.97 -3.89 1.12
C VAL A 91 21.89 -4.29 2.12
N LEU A 92 20.93 -3.39 2.35
CA LEU A 92 19.74 -3.65 3.16
C LEU A 92 18.93 -4.80 2.54
N ARG A 93 18.61 -5.79 3.37
CA ARG A 93 17.85 -6.99 3.00
C ARG A 93 16.77 -7.30 4.03
N ILE A 94 15.89 -8.22 3.66
CA ILE A 94 14.92 -8.84 4.55
C ILE A 94 15.14 -10.35 4.41
N ASP A 95 15.44 -11.01 5.53
CA ASP A 95 15.65 -12.44 5.64
C ASP A 95 14.30 -13.15 5.78
N PHE A 96 14.04 -14.12 4.90
CA PHE A 96 12.82 -14.92 4.94
C PHE A 96 13.14 -16.32 5.48
N PRO A 97 12.29 -16.90 6.35
CA PRO A 97 12.51 -18.24 6.87
C PRO A 97 12.60 -19.25 5.73
N GLY A 98 13.63 -20.11 5.76
CA GLY A 98 13.88 -21.11 4.72
C GLY A 98 14.68 -20.61 3.51
N TYR A 99 14.95 -19.30 3.39
CA TYR A 99 15.72 -18.70 2.28
C TYR A 99 16.98 -17.94 2.75
N GLY A 100 17.39 -18.13 4.01
CA GLY A 100 18.52 -17.42 4.60
C GLY A 100 19.87 -17.83 4.00
N GLY A 101 20.50 -16.91 3.28
CA GLY A 101 21.87 -17.05 2.81
C GLY A 101 22.88 -16.87 3.94
N LYS A 102 23.99 -17.63 3.90
CA LYS A 102 25.05 -17.67 4.95
C LYS A 102 25.71 -16.33 5.31
N ARG A 103 25.41 -15.24 4.58
CA ARG A 103 26.04 -13.91 4.70
C ARG A 103 25.10 -12.81 5.19
N LEU A 104 23.87 -13.15 5.56
CA LEU A 104 22.90 -12.20 6.11
C LEU A 104 23.16 -12.03 7.60
N LYS A 105 23.50 -10.81 8.02
CA LYS A 105 23.55 -10.42 9.43
C LYS A 105 22.18 -9.89 9.82
N LYS A 106 21.54 -10.53 10.80
CA LYS A 106 20.27 -10.03 11.36
C LYS A 106 20.57 -8.74 12.12
N VAL A 107 19.78 -7.72 11.87
CA VAL A 107 19.86 -6.41 12.55
C VAL A 107 18.51 -6.10 13.17
N GLU A 108 18.45 -5.07 14.00
CA GLU A 108 17.16 -4.56 14.47
C GLU A 108 16.47 -3.70 13.41
N TRP A 109 15.14 -3.63 13.47
CA TRP A 109 14.35 -2.75 12.60
C TRP A 109 14.82 -1.30 12.67
N LYS A 110 15.18 -0.82 13.86
CA LYS A 110 15.65 0.54 14.07
C LYS A 110 16.90 0.86 13.24
N GLU A 111 17.91 -0.01 13.29
CA GLU A 111 19.16 0.16 12.53
C GLU A 111 18.92 0.07 11.02
N TRP A 112 18.04 -0.85 10.61
CA TRP A 112 17.65 -1.01 9.23
C TRP A 112 16.95 0.24 8.67
N PHE A 113 15.98 0.79 9.41
CA PHE A 113 15.22 1.98 9.02
C PHE A 113 16.08 3.24 9.04
N ASP A 114 16.99 3.38 10.01
CA ASP A 114 17.93 4.51 10.05
C ASP A 114 18.77 4.58 8.76
N THR A 115 19.29 3.44 8.28
CA THR A 115 20.01 3.37 7.00
C THR A 115 19.10 3.64 5.80
N PHE A 116 17.87 3.10 5.82
CA PHE A 116 16.87 3.29 4.76
C PHE A 116 16.49 4.78 4.59
N ASP A 117 16.26 5.48 5.69
CA ASP A 117 15.88 6.89 5.72
C ASP A 117 17.05 7.81 5.36
N LYS A 118 18.23 7.56 5.92
CA LYS A 118 19.46 8.31 5.59
C LYS A 118 19.72 8.32 4.09
N ARG A 119 19.45 7.19 3.43
CA ARG A 119 19.60 7.01 1.98
C ARG A 119 18.36 7.40 1.18
N LYS A 120 17.28 7.86 1.83
CA LYS A 120 16.00 8.27 1.22
C LYS A 120 15.41 7.22 0.28
N LEU A 121 15.64 5.95 0.60
CA LEU A 121 15.24 4.84 -0.24
C LEU A 121 13.71 4.72 -0.33
N VAL A 122 13.26 3.94 -1.30
CA VAL A 122 11.87 3.54 -1.52
C VAL A 122 11.81 2.03 -1.47
N PHE A 123 10.90 1.51 -0.66
CA PHE A 123 10.61 0.09 -0.58
C PHE A 123 9.57 -0.25 -1.65
N LEU A 124 10.04 -0.86 -2.73
CA LEU A 124 9.20 -1.39 -3.80
C LEU A 124 8.90 -2.85 -3.51
N TYR A 125 7.63 -3.21 -3.43
CA TYR A 125 7.22 -4.56 -3.07
C TYR A 125 5.96 -4.99 -3.79
N GLN A 126 5.56 -6.22 -3.55
CA GLN A 126 4.30 -6.79 -4.05
C GLN A 126 3.67 -7.59 -2.90
N GLU A 127 2.36 -7.47 -2.69
CA GLU A 127 1.70 -8.26 -1.65
C GLU A 127 1.43 -9.66 -2.18
N HIS A 128 0.77 -9.75 -3.34
CA HIS A 128 0.48 -11.02 -4.01
C HIS A 128 0.99 -11.05 -5.45
N LYS A 129 1.35 -12.25 -5.91
CA LYS A 129 1.63 -12.53 -7.32
C LYS A 129 0.32 -12.53 -8.12
N ARG A 130 0.43 -12.62 -9.45
CA ARG A 130 -0.75 -12.64 -10.35
C ARG A 130 -1.70 -13.82 -10.10
N ASP A 131 -1.17 -14.95 -9.61
CA ASP A 131 -1.95 -16.13 -9.23
C ASP A 131 -2.67 -15.96 -7.87
N GLY A 132 -2.41 -14.88 -7.13
CA GLY A 132 -2.94 -14.62 -5.81
C GLY A 132 -2.15 -15.23 -4.65
N SER A 133 -1.05 -15.92 -4.92
CA SER A 133 -0.13 -16.37 -3.87
C SER A 133 0.67 -15.21 -3.28
N THR A 134 1.04 -15.30 -2.01
CA THR A 134 1.86 -14.28 -1.35
C THR A 134 3.20 -14.10 -2.04
N SER A 135 3.57 -12.86 -2.33
CA SER A 135 4.86 -12.51 -2.92
C SER A 135 5.87 -12.16 -1.84
N THR A 136 7.10 -12.65 -1.98
CA THR A 136 8.28 -12.26 -1.17
C THR A 136 9.15 -11.25 -1.91
N PHE A 137 8.68 -10.77 -3.06
CA PHE A 137 9.42 -9.83 -3.89
C PHE A 137 9.47 -8.45 -3.24
N PHE A 138 10.70 -7.97 -3.04
CA PHE A 138 10.96 -6.58 -2.71
C PHE A 138 12.24 -6.08 -3.40
N LYS A 139 12.32 -4.77 -3.60
CA LYS A 139 13.48 -4.06 -4.11
C LYS A 139 13.59 -2.72 -3.40
N LEU A 140 14.81 -2.29 -3.15
CA LEU A 140 15.10 -0.93 -2.68
C LEU A 140 15.55 -0.09 -3.87
N ALA A 141 14.94 1.09 -4.03
CA ALA A 141 15.32 2.07 -5.03
C ALA A 141 15.68 3.39 -4.35
N ALA A 142 16.65 4.12 -4.89
CA ALA A 142 16.96 5.49 -4.50
C ALA A 142 16.27 6.49 -5.44
#